data_AF-A0A498F8Q6-F1
#
_entry.id   AF-A0A498F8Q6-F1
#
_cell.length_a   1.000
_cell.length_b   1.000
_cell.length_c   1.000
_cell.angle_alpha   90.00
_cell.angle_beta   90.00
_cell.angle_gamma   90.00
#
_symmetry.space_group_name_H-M   'P 1'
#
loop_
_entity.id
_entity.type
_entity.pdbx_description
1 polymer ?
#
loop_
_entity_poly.entity_id
_entity_poly.type
_entity_poly.pdbx_seq_one_letter_code
_entity_poly.pdbx_strand_id
1 'polypeptide(L)'
;MVLTALLLATTAVVITPTTAGTIDRDTMAQLGTQTDDVLATAHERNALIEAALYWDSQDGQSGWPTAYQPGDACPETIADEPLTLCLLLEETFTSRFYRYNVYLDYQTQGKTTETEPLFVQGTPGRNAVTATRSIALHDGMELTHSPGGTLGGNVSKFYAEDLDDPTLVNVVEVRVVVW
;
A
#
# COMPACT_ATOMS: atom_id res chain seq x y z
N MET A 1 -19.83 30.91 -0.70
CA MET A 1 -18.74 30.62 0.24
C MET A 1 -18.27 29.21 -0.07
N VAL A 2 -16.98 29.00 -0.31
CA VAL A 2 -16.42 27.69 -0.69
C VAL A 2 -16.16 26.91 0.60
N LEU A 3 -16.78 25.74 0.78
CA LEU A 3 -16.39 24.79 1.81
C LEU A 3 -15.17 24.03 1.29
N THR A 4 -13.99 24.34 1.81
CA THR A 4 -12.79 23.55 1.59
C THR A 4 -12.74 22.51 2.69
N ALA A 5 -13.06 21.25 2.38
CA ALA A 5 -12.88 20.15 3.30
C ALA A 5 -11.38 19.85 3.40
N LEU A 6 -10.79 20.10 4.57
CA LEU A 6 -9.40 19.76 4.86
C LEU A 6 -9.36 18.29 5.29
N LEU A 7 -8.83 17.41 4.43
CA LEU A 7 -8.54 16.03 4.81
C LEU A 7 -7.26 16.00 5.65
N LEU A 8 -7.34 15.44 6.86
CA LEU A 8 -6.18 15.14 7.69
C LEU A 8 -5.85 13.66 7.52
N ALA A 9 -4.62 13.34 7.11
CA ALA A 9 -4.09 11.99 7.15
C ALA A 9 -3.61 11.69 8.58
N THR A 10 -4.16 10.65 9.21
CA THR A 10 -3.66 10.12 10.49
C THR A 10 -2.74 8.94 10.21
N THR A 11 -1.43 9.08 10.41
CA THR A 11 -0.50 7.95 10.39
C THR A 11 -0.45 7.31 11.78
N ALA A 12 -0.60 5.99 11.86
CA ALA A 12 -0.48 5.23 13.10
C ALA A 12 0.68 4.23 12.98
N VAL A 13 1.68 4.36 13.84
CA VAL A 13 2.74 3.36 13.99
C VAL A 13 2.44 2.54 15.22
N VAL A 14 2.13 1.25 15.04
CA VAL A 14 1.90 0.33 16.16
C VAL A 14 3.19 -0.43 16.44
N ILE A 15 3.85 -0.09 17.55
CA ILE A 15 4.95 -0.88 18.11
C ILE A 15 4.34 -1.79 19.17
N THR A 16 4.20 -3.09 18.90
CA THR A 16 3.81 -4.07 19.91
C THR A 16 5.03 -4.44 20.76
N PRO A 17 5.08 -4.07 22.05
CA PRO A 17 6.23 -4.42 22.88
C PRO A 17 6.18 -5.91 23.21
N THR A 18 7.06 -6.70 22.61
CA THR A 18 7.47 -7.98 23.19
C THR A 18 8.63 -7.72 24.17
N THR A 19 8.81 -8.57 25.17
CA THR A 19 9.92 -8.49 26.15
C THR A 19 11.26 -8.77 25.47
N ALA A 20 11.71 -7.85 24.64
CA ALA A 20 13.01 -7.81 23.99
C ALA A 20 13.86 -6.71 24.66
N GLY A 21 15.19 -6.86 24.63
CA GLY A 21 16.11 -5.95 25.33
C GLY A 21 16.08 -4.53 24.76
N THR A 22 16.69 -3.56 25.46
CA THR A 22 16.70 -2.14 25.02
C THR A 22 17.21 -1.96 23.58
N ILE A 23 18.22 -2.73 23.16
CA ILE A 23 18.79 -2.70 21.79
C ILE A 23 17.74 -3.10 20.73
N ASP A 24 16.89 -4.09 21.03
CA ASP A 24 15.84 -4.51 20.11
C ASP A 24 14.77 -3.42 19.97
N ARG A 25 14.48 -2.70 21.05
CA ARG A 25 13.52 -1.58 21.02
C ARG A 25 14.05 -0.38 20.23
N ASP A 26 15.31 -0.03 20.38
CA ASP A 26 15.91 1.08 19.62
C ASP A 26 15.96 0.74 18.12
N THR A 27 16.28 -0.52 17.77
CA THR A 27 16.27 -0.99 16.38
C THR A 27 14.86 -0.98 15.79
N MET A 28 13.85 -1.46 16.53
CA MET A 28 12.45 -1.41 16.08
C MET A 28 11.95 0.03 15.94
N ALA A 29 12.33 0.92 16.85
CA ALA A 29 11.96 2.34 16.75
C ALA A 29 12.58 2.98 15.50
N GLN A 30 13.87 2.74 15.24
CA GLN A 30 14.55 3.24 14.05
C GLN A 30 13.94 2.66 12.76
N LEU A 31 13.63 1.36 12.74
CA LEU A 31 12.98 0.72 11.60
C LEU A 31 11.58 1.31 11.37
N GLY A 32 10.83 1.57 12.44
CA GLY A 32 9.51 2.22 12.36
C GLY A 32 9.56 3.61 11.76
N THR A 33 10.52 4.44 12.18
CA THR A 33 10.73 5.77 11.56
C THR A 33 11.05 5.65 10.08
N GLN A 34 11.92 4.71 9.68
CA GLN A 34 12.24 4.50 8.26
C GLN A 34 11.03 4.06 7.45
N THR A 35 10.20 3.16 7.99
CA THR A 35 8.97 2.71 7.30
C THR A 35 7.96 3.84 7.15
N ASP A 36 7.78 4.69 8.18
CA ASP A 36 6.90 5.85 8.08
C ASP A 36 7.42 6.87 7.05
N ASP A 37 8.72 7.18 7.07
CA ASP A 37 9.36 8.12 6.13
C ASP A 37 9.22 7.64 4.66
N VAL A 38 9.38 6.34 4.42
CA VAL A 38 9.18 5.73 3.09
C VAL A 38 7.73 5.86 2.65
N LEU A 39 6.76 5.56 3.52
CA LEU A 39 5.34 5.70 3.18
C LEU A 39 4.94 7.16 2.97
N ALA A 40 5.51 8.10 3.73
CA ALA A 40 5.30 9.53 3.54
C ALA A 40 5.84 9.98 2.16
N THR A 41 7.07 9.59 1.83
CA THR A 41 7.69 9.89 0.53
C THR A 41 6.90 9.27 -0.62
N ALA A 42 6.46 8.01 -0.48
CA ALA A 42 5.65 7.33 -1.46
C ALA A 42 4.31 8.05 -1.69
N HIS A 43 3.68 8.54 -0.62
CA HIS A 43 2.43 9.30 -0.75
C HIS A 43 2.62 10.64 -1.43
N GLU A 44 3.67 11.39 -1.09
CA GLU A 44 4.00 12.67 -1.75
C GLU A 44 4.23 12.51 -3.26
N ARG A 45 4.70 11.34 -3.68
CA ARG A 45 4.94 10.98 -5.08
C ARG A 45 3.76 10.27 -5.75
N ASN A 46 2.60 10.18 -5.09
CA ASN A 46 1.44 9.39 -5.54
C ASN A 46 1.71 7.89 -5.76
N ALA A 47 2.84 7.38 -5.29
CA ALA A 47 3.26 5.98 -5.47
C ALA A 47 2.35 4.99 -4.72
N LEU A 48 1.70 5.44 -3.63
CA LEU A 48 0.71 4.63 -2.92
C LEU A 48 -0.56 4.43 -3.75
N ILE A 49 -1.02 5.49 -4.43
CA ILE A 49 -2.17 5.43 -5.33
C ILE A 49 -1.81 4.58 -6.56
N GLU A 50 -0.64 4.82 -7.15
CA GLU A 50 -0.11 4.03 -8.26
C GLU A 50 -0.12 2.53 -7.95
N ALA A 51 0.41 2.14 -6.78
CA ALA A 51 0.45 0.77 -6.30
C ALA A 51 -0.95 0.17 -6.08
N ALA A 52 -1.87 0.95 -5.54
CA ALA A 52 -3.24 0.52 -5.25
C ALA A 52 -4.12 0.38 -6.50
N LEU A 53 -3.77 1.10 -7.57
CA LEU A 53 -4.43 1.02 -8.88
C LEU A 53 -3.76 0.00 -9.83
N TYR A 54 -2.72 -0.68 -9.36
CA TYR A 54 -1.99 -1.68 -10.13
C TYR A 54 -2.77 -3.00 -10.17
N TRP A 55 -3.83 -2.99 -10.98
CA TRP A 55 -4.85 -4.03 -11.03
C TRP A 55 -5.10 -4.52 -12.46
N ASP A 56 -5.29 -5.83 -12.62
CA ASP A 56 -5.74 -6.44 -13.86
C ASP A 56 -7.27 -6.45 -13.92
N SER A 57 -7.84 -5.62 -14.81
CA SER A 57 -9.29 -5.54 -14.96
C SER A 57 -9.91 -6.71 -15.74
N GLN A 58 -9.12 -7.42 -16.56
CA GLN A 58 -9.60 -8.56 -17.34
C GLN A 58 -9.73 -9.78 -16.44
N ASP A 59 -8.69 -10.07 -15.68
CA ASP A 59 -8.65 -11.22 -14.79
C ASP A 59 -9.36 -10.94 -13.45
N GLY A 60 -9.45 -9.66 -13.05
CA GLY A 60 -10.01 -9.25 -11.77
C GLY A 60 -9.12 -9.66 -10.61
N GLN A 61 -7.81 -9.40 -10.76
CA GLN A 61 -6.79 -9.72 -9.77
C GLN A 61 -5.73 -8.62 -9.70
N SER A 62 -4.94 -8.63 -8.64
CA SER A 62 -3.78 -7.75 -8.50
C SER A 62 -2.81 -7.95 -9.65
N GLY A 63 -2.32 -6.86 -10.25
CA GLY A 63 -1.26 -6.92 -11.25
C GLY A 63 0.09 -7.28 -10.64
N TRP A 64 0.20 -7.23 -9.31
CA TRP A 64 1.43 -7.52 -8.59
C TRP A 64 1.83 -8.99 -8.75
N PRO A 65 3.13 -9.28 -8.88
CA PRO A 65 3.62 -10.64 -9.01
C PRO A 65 3.34 -11.44 -7.73
N THR A 66 2.72 -12.62 -7.90
CA THR A 66 2.34 -13.52 -6.80
C THR A 66 3.53 -14.14 -6.06
N ALA A 67 4.72 -14.15 -6.67
CA ALA A 67 5.91 -14.83 -6.16
C ALA A 67 7.19 -13.98 -6.21
N TYR A 68 7.10 -12.71 -5.78
CA TYR A 68 8.26 -11.81 -5.76
C TYR A 68 9.34 -12.22 -4.76
N GLN A 69 10.59 -12.21 -5.19
CA GLN A 69 11.78 -12.42 -4.36
C GLN A 69 12.62 -11.14 -4.25
N PRO A 70 13.32 -10.92 -3.13
CA PRO A 70 14.28 -9.84 -3.02
C PRO A 70 15.31 -9.88 -4.17
N GLY A 71 15.41 -8.78 -4.93
CA GLY A 71 16.30 -8.67 -6.08
C GLY A 71 15.65 -8.99 -7.43
N ASP A 72 14.37 -9.37 -7.45
CA ASP A 72 13.57 -9.33 -8.68
C ASP A 72 13.42 -7.87 -9.14
N ALA A 73 13.14 -7.66 -10.43
CA ALA A 73 12.87 -6.33 -10.93
C ALA A 73 11.48 -5.85 -10.46
N CYS A 74 11.38 -4.59 -10.08
CA CYS A 74 10.11 -3.97 -9.76
C CYS A 74 9.13 -4.07 -10.94
N PRO A 75 7.84 -4.39 -10.68
CA PRO A 75 6.83 -4.42 -11.74
C PRO A 75 6.70 -3.06 -12.42
N GLU A 76 6.36 -3.06 -13.70
CA GLU A 76 6.23 -1.85 -14.52
C GLU A 76 4.77 -1.53 -14.80
N THR A 77 4.43 -0.25 -14.80
CA THR A 77 3.13 0.25 -15.23
C THR A 77 2.94 0.07 -16.73
N ILE A 78 1.73 0.37 -17.23
CA ILE A 78 1.45 0.42 -18.67
C ILE A 78 2.32 1.42 -19.45
N ALA A 79 3.01 2.34 -18.76
CA ALA A 79 3.91 3.32 -19.36
C ALA A 79 5.37 2.81 -19.44
N ASP A 80 5.61 1.53 -19.15
CA ASP A 80 6.95 0.92 -19.05
C ASP A 80 7.83 1.60 -17.98
N GLU A 81 7.20 2.13 -16.93
CA GLU A 81 7.88 2.75 -15.78
C GLU A 81 7.76 1.84 -14.55
N PRO A 82 8.85 1.51 -13.85
CA PRO A 82 8.78 0.70 -12.63
C PRO A 82 7.96 1.37 -11.54
N LEU A 83 7.18 0.60 -10.79
CA LEU A 83 6.36 1.09 -9.70
C LEU A 83 7.22 1.82 -8.66
N THR A 84 6.87 3.08 -8.40
CA THR A 84 7.67 3.96 -7.54
C THR A 84 7.70 3.42 -6.10
N LEU A 85 6.59 2.85 -5.62
CA LEU A 85 6.53 2.25 -4.28
C LEU A 85 7.50 1.07 -4.15
N CYS A 86 7.60 0.23 -5.18
CA CYS A 86 8.52 -0.91 -5.19
C CYS A 86 9.97 -0.42 -5.07
N LEU A 87 10.38 0.54 -5.89
CA LEU A 87 11.74 1.09 -5.86
C LEU A 87 12.11 1.67 -4.49
N LEU A 88 11.20 2.44 -3.87
CA LEU A 88 11.44 3.04 -2.55
C LEU A 88 11.60 1.98 -1.45
N LEU A 89 10.79 0.93 -1.48
CA LEU A 89 10.86 -0.18 -0.52
C LEU A 89 12.15 -1.00 -0.71
N GLU A 90 12.54 -1.28 -1.95
CA GLU A 90 13.77 -2.03 -2.24
C GLU A 90 15.02 -1.26 -1.82
N GLU A 91 15.10 0.03 -2.16
CA GLU A 91 16.22 0.90 -1.79
C GLU A 91 16.37 0.97 -0.26
N THR A 92 15.25 1.03 0.46
CA THR A 92 15.26 1.22 1.91
C THR A 92 15.49 -0.07 2.70
N PHE A 93 14.84 -1.17 2.30
CA PHE A 93 14.79 -2.41 3.09
C PHE A 93 15.61 -3.55 2.50
N THR A 94 15.43 -3.84 1.21
CA THR A 94 16.11 -4.97 0.55
C THR A 94 17.63 -4.77 0.58
N SER A 95 18.10 -3.54 0.36
CA SER A 95 19.53 -3.19 0.45
C SER A 95 20.17 -3.48 1.82
N ARG A 96 19.34 -3.63 2.87
CA ARG A 96 19.74 -3.87 4.27
C ARG A 96 19.33 -5.26 4.77
N PHE A 97 18.93 -6.16 3.87
CA PHE A 97 18.47 -7.53 4.16
C PHE A 97 17.18 -7.62 4.97
N TYR A 98 16.40 -6.53 5.08
CA TYR A 98 15.06 -6.58 5.63
C TYR A 98 14.09 -7.17 4.62
N ARG A 99 13.05 -7.83 5.12
CA ARG A 99 11.90 -8.30 4.35
C ARG A 99 10.70 -7.44 4.66
N TYR A 100 9.78 -7.34 3.71
CA TYR A 100 8.55 -6.61 3.91
C TYR A 100 7.36 -7.27 3.20
N ASN A 101 6.19 -7.05 3.78
CA ASN A 101 4.90 -7.31 3.15
C ASN A 101 4.14 -6.00 3.00
N VAL A 102 3.38 -5.88 1.91
CA VAL A 102 2.49 -4.75 1.62
C VAL A 102 1.08 -5.28 1.46
N TYR A 103 0.17 -4.66 2.20
CA TYR A 103 -1.25 -4.96 2.22
C TYR A 103 -2.06 -3.70 1.96
N LEU A 104 -3.23 -3.86 1.37
CA LEU A 104 -4.25 -2.83 1.26
C LEU A 104 -5.43 -3.22 2.13
N ASP A 105 -5.69 -2.45 3.17
CA ASP A 105 -6.88 -2.62 3.98
C ASP A 105 -7.97 -1.66 3.46
N TYR A 106 -9.14 -2.16 3.12
CA TYR A 106 -10.25 -1.38 2.55
C TYR A 106 -11.56 -1.65 3.27
N GLN A 107 -12.51 -0.72 3.16
CA GLN A 107 -13.84 -0.87 3.76
C GLN A 107 -14.80 -1.57 2.80
N THR A 108 -15.64 -2.45 3.31
CA THR A 108 -16.76 -3.04 2.56
C THR A 108 -18.04 -2.24 2.79
N GLN A 109 -19.06 -2.45 1.96
CA GLN A 109 -20.39 -1.87 2.21
C GLN A 109 -20.99 -2.27 3.58
N GLY A 110 -20.56 -3.43 4.10
CA GLY A 110 -20.92 -3.91 5.44
C GLY A 110 -20.24 -3.17 6.60
N LYS A 111 -19.40 -2.15 6.33
CA LYS A 111 -18.57 -1.44 7.31
C LYS A 111 -17.58 -2.37 8.03
N THR A 112 -17.13 -3.40 7.32
CA THR A 112 -16.02 -4.26 7.77
C THR A 112 -14.76 -3.89 7.01
N THR A 113 -13.61 -4.19 7.58
CA THR A 113 -12.33 -4.05 6.90
C THR A 113 -11.93 -5.40 6.31
N GLU A 114 -11.59 -5.40 5.04
CA GLU A 114 -10.97 -6.52 4.34
C GLU A 114 -9.57 -6.14 3.88
N THR A 115 -8.77 -7.15 3.50
CA THR A 115 -7.35 -6.98 3.18
C THR A 115 -7.03 -7.62 1.85
N GLU A 116 -6.48 -6.84 0.93
CA GLU A 116 -5.89 -7.33 -0.33
C GLU A 116 -4.35 -7.38 -0.20
N PRO A 117 -3.71 -8.54 -0.37
CA PRO A 117 -2.26 -8.63 -0.37
C PRO A 117 -1.70 -8.13 -1.71
N LEU A 118 -0.84 -7.12 -1.69
CA LEU A 118 -0.09 -6.71 -2.88
C LEU A 118 1.19 -7.51 -3.02
N PHE A 119 1.90 -7.66 -1.91
CA PHE A 119 3.26 -8.12 -1.93
C PHE A 119 3.58 -8.85 -0.63
N VAL A 120 3.97 -10.13 -0.72
CA VAL A 120 4.19 -10.96 0.46
C VAL A 120 5.48 -11.77 0.35
N GLN A 121 6.50 -11.39 1.12
CA GLN A 121 7.82 -12.04 1.21
C GLN A 121 7.93 -13.10 2.34
N GLY A 122 6.80 -13.44 2.96
CA GLY A 122 6.69 -14.50 3.95
C GLY A 122 5.98 -14.06 5.22
N THR A 123 6.29 -14.73 6.32
CA THR A 123 5.64 -14.49 7.62
C THR A 123 6.50 -13.53 8.47
N PRO A 124 5.94 -12.40 8.93
CA PRO A 124 6.64 -11.47 9.80
C PRO A 124 7.17 -12.12 11.09
N GLY A 125 8.39 -11.74 11.48
CA GLY A 125 9.00 -12.17 12.73
C GLY A 125 8.44 -11.45 13.96
N ARG A 126 8.92 -11.82 15.15
CA ARG A 126 8.49 -11.19 16.42
C ARG A 126 8.87 -9.72 16.57
N ASN A 127 9.85 -9.25 15.79
CA ASN A 127 10.36 -7.88 15.82
C ASN A 127 9.90 -7.10 14.58
N ALA A 128 8.81 -7.54 13.95
CA ALA A 128 8.27 -6.85 12.79
C ALA A 128 7.69 -5.49 13.19
N VAL A 129 7.92 -4.50 12.36
CA VAL A 129 7.38 -3.15 12.52
C VAL A 129 6.33 -2.91 11.45
N THR A 130 5.21 -2.33 11.86
CA THR A 130 4.09 -2.01 10.97
C THR A 130 3.91 -0.50 10.89
N ALA A 131 3.80 0.02 9.68
CA ALA A 131 3.37 1.39 9.43
C ALA A 131 2.24 1.39 8.41
N THR A 132 1.33 2.36 8.55
CA THR A 132 0.17 2.48 7.69
C THR A 132 -0.02 3.90 7.18
N ARG A 133 -0.56 4.03 5.97
CA ARG A 133 -0.96 5.32 5.42
C ARG A 133 -2.18 5.19 4.52
N SER A 134 -3.18 6.03 4.74
CA SER A 134 -4.41 6.02 3.97
C SER A 134 -4.31 6.82 2.67
N ILE A 135 -5.02 6.36 1.65
CA ILE A 135 -5.24 7.02 0.37
C ILE A 135 -6.73 6.97 0.04
N ALA A 136 -7.22 8.01 -0.64
CA ALA A 136 -8.59 8.05 -1.15
C ALA A 136 -8.57 7.63 -2.63
N LEU A 137 -9.41 6.65 -2.97
CA LEU A 137 -9.63 6.22 -4.35
C LEU A 137 -10.92 6.86 -4.85
N HIS A 138 -10.84 7.53 -5.99
CA HIS A 138 -11.95 8.26 -6.58
C HIS A 138 -12.39 7.63 -7.90
N ASP A 139 -13.65 7.88 -8.25
CA ASP A 139 -14.19 7.52 -9.54
C ASP A 139 -13.38 8.15 -10.68
N GLY A 140 -13.21 7.39 -11.76
CA GLY A 140 -12.50 7.83 -12.96
C GLY A 140 -10.97 7.74 -12.86
N MET A 141 -10.39 7.32 -11.73
CA MET A 141 -8.96 7.02 -11.65
C MET A 141 -8.61 5.86 -12.60
N GLU A 142 -7.56 6.04 -13.39
CA GLU A 142 -7.09 5.03 -14.35
C GLU A 142 -6.28 3.94 -13.65
N LEU A 143 -6.48 2.68 -14.07
CA LEU A 143 -5.66 1.57 -13.61
C LEU A 143 -4.24 1.68 -14.17
N THR A 144 -3.25 1.36 -13.35
CA THR A 144 -1.82 1.50 -13.71
C THR A 144 -1.23 0.26 -14.36
N HIS A 145 -1.93 -0.89 -14.28
CA HIS A 145 -1.52 -2.15 -14.92
C HIS A 145 -2.32 -2.49 -16.19
N SER A 146 -3.61 -2.12 -16.25
CA SER A 146 -4.49 -2.43 -17.39
C SER A 146 -4.88 -1.18 -18.17
N PRO A 147 -4.62 -1.11 -19.48
CA PRO A 147 -4.97 0.06 -20.28
C PRO A 147 -6.48 0.26 -20.37
N GLY A 148 -6.92 1.51 -20.20
CA GLY A 148 -8.33 1.91 -20.37
C GLY A 148 -9.29 1.42 -19.29
N GLY A 149 -8.79 0.88 -18.17
CA GLY A 149 -9.60 0.60 -16.99
C GLY A 149 -9.72 1.83 -16.10
N THR A 150 -10.93 2.15 -15.63
CA THR A 150 -11.20 3.25 -14.69
C THR A 150 -12.06 2.78 -13.52
N LEU A 151 -11.75 3.26 -12.32
CA LEU A 151 -12.56 3.02 -11.12
C LEU A 151 -13.96 3.63 -11.24
N GLY A 152 -14.97 2.95 -10.69
CA GLY A 152 -16.40 3.35 -10.78
C GLY A 152 -17.00 3.27 -12.19
N GLY A 153 -16.18 3.00 -13.20
CA GLY A 153 -16.57 2.94 -14.61
C GLY A 153 -16.65 1.51 -15.12
N ASN A 154 -15.68 1.13 -15.95
CA ASN A 154 -15.66 -0.15 -16.68
C ASN A 154 -15.02 -1.31 -15.90
N VAL A 155 -14.46 -1.05 -14.72
CA VAL A 155 -13.83 -2.07 -13.89
C VAL A 155 -14.87 -2.62 -12.92
N SER A 156 -15.37 -3.82 -13.19
CA SER A 156 -16.42 -4.48 -12.38
C SER A 156 -15.89 -5.36 -11.25
N LYS A 157 -14.57 -5.63 -11.22
CA LYS A 157 -13.90 -6.56 -10.30
C LYS A 157 -12.70 -5.92 -9.62
N PHE A 158 -12.83 -4.69 -9.14
CA PHE A 158 -11.80 -4.10 -8.29
C PHE A 158 -11.91 -4.68 -6.88
N TYR A 159 -10.78 -4.84 -6.18
CA TYR A 159 -10.78 -5.44 -4.83
C TYR A 159 -11.62 -4.64 -3.83
N ALA A 160 -11.64 -3.31 -3.96
CA ALA A 160 -12.42 -2.44 -3.10
C ALA A 160 -13.79 -2.17 -3.74
N GLU A 161 -14.85 -2.46 -2.99
CA GLU A 161 -16.21 -2.09 -3.37
C GLU A 161 -16.39 -0.56 -3.33
N ASP A 162 -17.29 -0.07 -4.17
CA ASP A 162 -17.82 1.30 -4.09
C ASP A 162 -18.76 1.42 -2.89
N LEU A 163 -18.55 2.46 -2.08
CA LEU A 163 -19.30 2.75 -0.85
C LEU A 163 -20.55 3.62 -1.09
N ASP A 164 -21.04 3.72 -2.33
CA ASP A 164 -22.20 4.52 -2.75
C ASP A 164 -22.01 6.04 -2.50
N ASP A 165 -20.77 6.53 -2.52
CA ASP A 165 -20.44 7.96 -2.49
C ASP A 165 -20.25 8.47 -3.93
N PRO A 166 -20.78 9.66 -4.28
CA PRO A 166 -20.76 10.14 -5.67
C PRO A 166 -19.37 10.38 -6.28
N THR A 167 -18.31 10.39 -5.48
CA THR A 167 -16.95 10.66 -5.97
C THR A 167 -15.86 9.79 -5.33
N LEU A 168 -16.15 9.18 -4.18
CA LEU A 168 -15.21 8.38 -3.41
C LEU A 168 -15.59 6.90 -3.53
N VAL A 169 -14.76 6.13 -4.21
CA VAL A 169 -14.94 4.67 -4.27
C VAL A 169 -14.67 4.07 -2.89
N ASN A 170 -13.49 4.35 -2.34
CA ASN A 170 -13.07 3.81 -1.05
C ASN A 170 -11.92 4.61 -0.43
N VAL A 171 -11.71 4.41 0.87
CA VAL A 171 -10.48 4.83 1.57
C VAL A 171 -9.68 3.58 1.87
N VAL A 172 -8.53 3.47 1.23
CA VAL A 172 -7.64 2.32 1.36
C VAL A 172 -6.47 2.69 2.27
N GLU A 173 -6.19 1.85 3.25
CA GLU A 173 -5.00 1.95 4.08
C GLU A 173 -3.90 1.04 3.53
N VAL A 174 -2.80 1.65 3.07
CA VAL A 174 -1.61 0.90 2.69
C VAL A 174 -0.84 0.56 3.95
N ARG A 175 -0.73 -0.74 4.24
CA ARG A 175 -0.03 -1.27 5.41
C ARG A 175 1.22 -2.00 5.00
N VAL A 176 2.36 -1.53 5.51
CA VAL A 176 3.68 -2.14 5.29
C VAL A 176 4.17 -2.76 6.59
N VAL A 177 4.54 -4.04 6.53
CA VAL A 177 5.08 -4.81 7.65
C VAL A 177 6.51 -5.21 7.31
N VAL A 178 7.49 -4.76 8.09
CA VAL A 178 8.94 -4.95 7.82
C VAL A 178 9.61 -5.72 8.94
N TRP A 179 10.53 -6.66 8.63
CA TRP A 179 11.28 -7.45 9.62
C TRP A 179 12.63 -7.97 9.13
#